data_AF-A0A293MG24-F1
#
_entry.id   AF-A0A293MG24-F1
#
_cell.length_a   1.000
_cell.length_b   1.000
_cell.length_c   1.000
_cell.angle_alpha   90.00
_cell.angle_beta   90.00
_cell.angle_gamma   90.00
#
_symmetry.space_group_name_H-M   'P 1'
#
loop_
_entity.id
_entity.type
_entity.pdbx_description
1 polymer ?
#
loop_
_entity_poly.entity_id
_entity_poly.type
_entity_poly.pdbx_seq_one_letter_code
_entity_poly.pdbx_strand_id
1 'polypeptide(L)'
;MLTTQLLIALHPCMLQRSRINLYNDEEPVNNAAAYRTSGHTKGLFLFDDNTGLWLVHSVPKFPQAAAFGRYAYPHSGQEFGQTFLCVTYPTSQLDTIVTHLRLQDPDIYDGDASPSMLKEHSGLYLLLHHHYIRNPPWLTQRPLFTSTSPLHPQPALATLCNTHRCRRTALR
;
A
#
# COMPACT_ATOMS: atom_id res chain seq x y z
N MET A 1 8.51 -22.71 2.74
CA MET A 1 9.28 -21.44 2.73
C MET A 1 8.66 -20.51 1.69
N LEU A 2 7.72 -19.66 2.10
CA LEU A 2 7.19 -18.56 1.28
C LEU A 2 8.20 -17.42 1.26
N THR A 3 9.32 -17.62 0.58
CA THR A 3 10.36 -16.59 0.46
C THR A 3 10.18 -15.87 -0.87
N THR A 4 10.19 -14.54 -0.78
CA THR A 4 10.40 -13.57 -1.88
C THR A 4 9.19 -13.11 -2.73
N GLN A 5 8.07 -13.83 -2.81
CA GLN A 5 7.00 -13.45 -3.75
C GLN A 5 6.03 -12.33 -3.31
N LEU A 6 5.88 -12.04 -2.02
CA LEU A 6 4.88 -11.04 -1.61
C LEU A 6 5.26 -9.60 -2.00
N LEU A 7 6.55 -9.27 -2.09
CA LEU A 7 7.02 -7.99 -2.66
C LEU A 7 7.19 -8.03 -4.20
N ILE A 8 7.26 -9.22 -4.81
CA ILE A 8 7.33 -9.41 -6.28
C ILE A 8 5.93 -9.43 -6.92
N ALA A 9 4.86 -9.61 -6.13
CA ALA A 9 3.48 -9.53 -6.62
C ALA A 9 3.08 -8.10 -7.07
N LEU A 10 3.83 -7.08 -6.67
CA LEU A 10 3.71 -5.73 -7.23
C LEU A 10 4.45 -5.73 -8.57
N HIS A 11 3.71 -5.59 -9.66
CA HIS A 11 4.30 -5.44 -10.99
C HIS A 11 5.42 -4.38 -10.91
N PRO A 12 6.65 -4.66 -11.38
CA PRO A 12 7.76 -3.71 -11.29
C PRO A 12 7.43 -2.32 -11.86
N CYS A 13 6.49 -2.25 -12.81
CA CYS A 13 5.97 -1.00 -13.37
C CYS A 13 5.16 -0.17 -12.35
N MET A 14 4.31 -0.80 -11.53
CA MET A 14 3.56 -0.14 -10.46
C MET A 14 4.52 0.50 -9.44
N LEU A 15 5.59 -0.23 -9.08
CA LEU A 15 6.61 0.27 -8.15
C LEU A 15 7.43 1.43 -8.70
N GLN A 16 7.48 1.63 -10.01
CA GLN A 16 8.17 2.75 -10.65
C GLN A 16 7.29 4.01 -10.77
N ARG A 17 5.96 3.86 -10.77
CA ARG A 17 5.00 4.95 -11.00
C ARG A 17 4.22 5.35 -9.75
N SER A 18 4.19 4.50 -8.74
CA SER A 18 3.48 4.71 -7.48
C SER A 18 4.43 4.77 -6.30
N ARG A 19 3.99 5.45 -5.24
CA ARG A 19 4.60 5.37 -3.91
C ARG A 19 3.84 4.33 -3.08
N ILE A 20 4.57 3.51 -2.33
CA ILE A 20 3.98 2.56 -1.38
C ILE A 20 3.68 3.33 -0.10
N ASN A 21 2.48 3.15 0.42
CA ASN A 21 2.06 3.67 1.71
C ASN A 21 1.83 2.47 2.64
N LEU A 22 2.45 2.50 3.81
CA LEU A 22 2.48 1.41 4.79
C LEU A 22 1.79 1.87 6.07
N TYR A 23 0.95 1.00 6.62
CA TYR A 23 0.33 1.24 7.91
C TYR A 23 0.31 0.00 8.78
N ASN A 24 0.61 0.17 10.06
CA ASN A 24 0.67 -0.92 11.03
C ASN A 24 0.65 -0.32 12.44
N ASP A 25 -0.30 -0.70 13.28
CA ASP A 25 -0.34 -0.31 14.69
C ASP A 25 0.76 -0.94 15.55
N GLU A 26 1.64 -1.76 14.95
CA GLU A 26 2.87 -2.28 15.54
C GLU A 26 3.99 -2.13 14.51
N GLU A 27 4.35 -0.90 14.17
CA GLU A 27 5.30 -0.59 13.10
C GLU A 27 6.73 -1.13 13.37
N PRO A 28 7.51 -1.47 12.32
CA PRO A 28 8.77 -2.19 12.49
C PRO A 28 9.95 -1.31 12.95
N VAL A 29 9.88 0.02 12.86
CA VAL A 29 11.03 0.91 13.00
C VAL A 29 11.07 1.59 14.37
N ASN A 30 9.97 2.24 14.76
CA ASN A 30 9.90 2.90 16.06
C ASN A 30 9.03 2.10 17.02
N ASN A 31 9.66 1.53 18.06
CA ASN A 31 8.94 1.03 19.24
C ASN A 31 8.30 2.17 20.07
N ALA A 32 8.14 3.36 19.49
CA ALA A 32 7.63 4.53 20.17
C ALA A 32 6.12 4.40 20.33
N ALA A 33 5.71 4.34 21.59
CA ALA A 33 4.42 4.58 22.24
C ALA A 33 3.36 5.53 21.60
N ALA A 34 3.33 5.79 20.28
CA ALA A 34 2.17 6.40 19.60
C ALA A 34 0.90 5.52 19.72
N TYR A 35 1.12 4.25 20.07
CA TYR A 35 0.25 3.09 20.32
C TYR A 35 -0.95 3.21 21.27
N ARG A 36 -1.51 4.38 21.60
CA ARG A 36 -2.69 4.43 22.50
C ARG A 36 -4.00 4.87 21.87
N THR A 37 -4.00 5.46 20.67
CA THR A 37 -5.24 6.00 20.09
C THR A 37 -5.52 5.61 18.63
N SER A 38 -4.57 4.98 17.92
CA SER A 38 -4.76 4.53 16.54
C SER A 38 -5.54 3.22 16.48
N GLY A 39 -6.18 2.92 15.34
CA GLY A 39 -6.92 1.68 15.14
C GLY A 39 -6.00 0.47 14.96
N HIS A 40 -6.47 -0.69 15.41
CA HIS A 40 -5.81 -1.99 15.23
C HIS A 40 -5.94 -2.50 13.80
N THR A 41 -5.23 -1.88 12.88
CA THR A 41 -5.27 -2.19 11.45
C THR A 41 -3.89 -2.14 10.84
N LYS A 42 -3.63 -3.04 9.89
CA LYS A 42 -2.31 -3.24 9.28
C LYS A 42 -2.46 -3.51 7.79
N GLY A 43 -1.57 -2.99 6.98
CA GLY A 43 -1.63 -3.14 5.54
C GLY A 43 -0.71 -2.20 4.77
N LEU A 44 -0.91 -2.21 3.45
CA LEU A 44 -0.26 -1.30 2.53
C LEU A 44 -1.17 -0.97 1.36
N PHE A 45 -0.95 0.18 0.76
CA PHE A 45 -1.59 0.55 -0.50
C PHE A 45 -0.64 1.33 -1.40
N LEU A 46 -0.82 1.18 -2.71
CA LEU A 46 -0.13 1.94 -3.74
C LEU A 46 -1.05 2.11 -4.94
N PHE A 47 -1.06 3.31 -5.49
CA PHE A 47 -1.89 3.67 -6.64
C PHE A 47 -1.05 4.51 -7.61
N ASP A 48 -1.19 4.25 -8.90
CA ASP A 48 -0.82 5.18 -9.97
C ASP A 48 -2.08 5.87 -10.51
N ASP A 49 -1.97 6.57 -11.63
CA ASP A 49 -3.07 7.31 -12.24
C ASP A 49 -4.19 6.38 -12.78
N ASN A 50 -3.97 5.07 -12.88
CA ASN A 50 -4.86 4.13 -13.55
C ASN A 50 -5.35 3.01 -12.64
N THR A 51 -4.46 2.42 -11.85
CA THR A 51 -4.74 1.26 -11.01
C THR A 51 -3.95 1.36 -9.70
N GLY A 52 -4.37 0.56 -8.74
CA GLY A 52 -3.66 0.39 -7.50
C GLY A 52 -3.93 -0.96 -6.88
N LEU A 53 -3.26 -1.17 -5.77
CA LEU A 53 -3.37 -2.36 -4.96
C LEU A 53 -3.55 -1.93 -3.52
N TRP A 54 -4.49 -2.58 -2.85
CA TRP A 54 -4.69 -2.46 -1.42
C TRP A 54 -4.56 -3.85 -0.80
N LEU A 55 -3.67 -3.96 0.18
CA LEU A 55 -3.38 -5.18 0.90
C LEU A 55 -3.64 -4.95 2.38
N VAL A 56 -4.50 -5.77 2.95
CA VAL A 56 -4.80 -5.82 4.39
C VAL A 56 -4.20 -7.09 4.97
N HIS A 57 -3.57 -7.00 6.14
CA HIS A 57 -2.99 -8.16 6.80
C HIS A 57 -3.11 -8.10 8.32
N SER A 58 -2.76 -9.20 8.99
CA SER A 58 -2.73 -9.29 10.46
C SER A 58 -1.31 -9.30 11.06
N VAL A 59 -0.26 -9.33 10.24
CA VAL A 59 1.13 -9.49 10.70
C VAL A 59 1.71 -8.24 11.39
N PRO A 60 2.06 -8.30 12.69
CA PRO A 60 2.76 -7.20 13.37
C PRO A 60 4.16 -6.97 12.81
N LYS A 61 4.65 -5.74 12.83
CA LYS A 61 6.02 -5.38 12.42
C LYS A 61 6.33 -5.74 10.96
N PHE A 62 5.33 -5.68 10.10
CA PHE A 62 5.42 -5.96 8.67
C PHE A 62 4.89 -4.78 7.83
N PRO A 63 5.50 -4.49 6.67
CA PRO A 63 6.78 -5.02 6.19
C PRO A 63 7.98 -4.33 6.85
N GLN A 64 8.98 -5.12 7.24
CA GLN A 64 10.27 -4.58 7.73
C GLN A 64 11.11 -3.90 6.61
N ALA A 65 10.69 -4.04 5.36
CA ALA A 65 11.44 -3.65 4.18
C ALA A 65 11.68 -2.13 4.06
N ALA A 66 10.78 -1.29 4.60
CA ALA A 66 10.97 0.16 4.62
C ALA A 66 12.18 0.59 5.47
N ALA A 67 12.49 -0.14 6.56
CA ALA A 67 13.65 0.15 7.40
C ALA A 67 14.97 -0.43 6.89
N PHE A 68 14.94 -1.57 6.18
CA PHE A 68 16.16 -2.36 5.92
C PHE A 68 16.44 -2.65 4.44
N GLY A 69 15.65 -2.11 3.51
CA GLY A 69 15.89 -2.20 2.06
C GLY A 69 15.77 -3.61 1.46
N ARG A 70 15.27 -4.59 2.23
CA ARG A 70 15.07 -5.97 1.81
C ARG A 70 13.81 -6.54 2.44
N TYR A 71 13.13 -7.44 1.71
CA TYR A 71 12.00 -8.18 2.27
C TYR A 71 12.46 -9.09 3.41
N ALA A 72 11.81 -8.97 4.56
CA ALA A 72 11.94 -9.90 5.67
C ALA A 72 10.55 -10.15 6.27
N TYR A 73 10.20 -11.43 6.45
CA TYR A 73 8.99 -11.82 7.15
C TYR A 73 9.30 -11.92 8.65
N PRO A 74 8.61 -11.15 9.51
CA PRO A 74 9.00 -11.02 10.91
C PRO A 74 8.68 -12.30 11.69
N HIS A 75 9.41 -12.53 12.79
CA HIS A 75 9.16 -13.66 13.69
C HIS A 75 7.73 -13.62 14.28
N SER A 76 7.19 -12.42 14.54
CA SER A 76 5.80 -12.22 14.99
C SER A 76 4.77 -12.86 14.05
N GLY A 77 5.06 -12.93 12.75
CA GLY A 77 4.18 -13.55 11.76
C GLY A 77 4.27 -15.08 11.71
N GLN A 78 5.19 -15.71 12.44
CA GLN A 78 5.42 -17.16 12.43
C GLN A 78 4.77 -17.87 13.63
N GLU A 79 4.44 -17.12 14.69
CA GLU A 79 3.90 -17.66 15.93
C GLU A 79 2.41 -18.01 15.83
N PHE A 80 1.63 -17.20 15.11
CA PHE A 80 0.19 -17.37 14.93
C PHE A 80 -0.18 -17.47 13.45
N GLY A 81 -1.34 -18.05 13.15
CA GLY A 81 -1.92 -18.01 11.81
C GLY A 81 -2.17 -16.56 11.37
N GLN A 82 -1.66 -16.19 10.20
CA GLN A 82 -1.78 -14.84 9.65
C GLN A 82 -2.59 -14.85 8.37
N THR A 83 -3.36 -13.79 8.15
CA THR A 83 -4.14 -13.58 6.91
C THR A 83 -3.60 -12.40 6.12
N PHE A 84 -3.63 -12.54 4.80
CA PHE A 84 -3.36 -11.48 3.84
C PHE A 84 -4.49 -11.47 2.82
N LEU A 85 -5.07 -10.30 2.58
CA LEU A 85 -6.01 -10.06 1.49
C LEU A 85 -5.42 -8.96 0.61
N CYS A 86 -5.18 -9.27 -0.66
CA CYS A 86 -4.58 -8.36 -1.63
C CYS A 86 -5.50 -8.23 -2.83
N VAL A 87 -5.93 -7.01 -3.12
CA VAL A 87 -6.91 -6.76 -4.19
C VAL A 87 -6.45 -5.57 -5.03
N THR A 88 -6.55 -5.74 -6.35
CA THR A 88 -6.27 -4.69 -7.33
C THR A 88 -7.55 -3.92 -7.65
N TYR A 89 -7.46 -2.59 -7.63
CA TYR A 89 -8.57 -1.69 -7.88
C TYR A 89 -8.19 -0.64 -8.93
N PRO A 90 -9.12 -0.15 -9.76
CA PRO A 90 -8.87 1.04 -10.55
C PRO A 90 -8.73 2.25 -9.62
N THR A 91 -7.95 3.25 -10.02
CA THR A 91 -7.70 4.44 -9.18
C THR A 91 -8.97 5.21 -8.83
N SER A 92 -10.04 5.05 -9.61
CA SER A 92 -11.37 5.57 -9.26
C SER A 92 -11.94 5.04 -7.94
N GLN A 93 -11.42 3.94 -7.39
CA GLN A 93 -11.81 3.41 -6.08
C GLN A 93 -11.01 4.01 -4.91
N LEU A 94 -9.94 4.75 -5.20
CA LEU A 94 -8.98 5.22 -4.19
C LEU A 94 -9.65 6.07 -3.11
N ASP A 95 -10.52 7.02 -3.46
CA ASP A 95 -11.18 7.88 -2.47
C ASP A 95 -12.10 7.10 -1.52
N THR A 96 -12.71 6.01 -2.01
CA THR A 96 -13.52 5.12 -1.16
C THR A 96 -12.63 4.37 -0.16
N ILE A 97 -11.51 3.82 -0.63
CA ILE A 97 -10.52 3.13 0.20
C ILE A 97 -9.92 4.08 1.23
N VAL A 98 -9.52 5.28 0.80
CA VAL A 98 -8.95 6.31 1.66
C VAL A 98 -9.95 6.78 2.71
N THR A 99 -11.22 6.97 2.35
CA THR A 99 -12.25 7.31 3.34
C THR A 99 -12.40 6.20 4.38
N HIS A 100 -12.34 4.94 3.95
CA HIS A 100 -12.38 3.79 4.85
C HIS A 100 -11.17 3.77 5.79
N LEU A 101 -9.96 3.97 5.27
CA LEU A 101 -8.75 4.09 6.08
C LEU A 101 -8.85 5.27 7.04
N ARG A 102 -9.34 6.43 6.62
CA ARG A 102 -9.50 7.59 7.52
C ARG A 102 -10.46 7.37 8.68
N LEU A 103 -11.43 6.45 8.53
CA LEU A 103 -12.31 6.00 9.61
C LEU A 103 -11.66 4.97 10.52
N GLN A 104 -10.73 4.15 9.99
CA GLN A 104 -9.99 3.18 10.77
C GLN A 104 -8.89 3.79 11.65
N ASP A 105 -8.51 5.05 11.41
CA ASP A 105 -7.41 5.73 12.12
C ASP A 105 -6.10 4.89 12.10
N PRO A 106 -5.62 4.43 10.93
CA PRO A 106 -4.43 3.58 10.82
C PRO A 106 -3.17 4.37 11.16
N ASP A 107 -2.21 3.70 11.80
CA ASP A 107 -0.88 4.25 12.00
C ASP A 107 -0.05 4.14 10.72
N ILE A 108 0.05 5.24 9.95
CA ILE A 108 0.83 5.34 8.72
C ILE A 108 2.26 5.76 9.08
N TYR A 109 3.19 4.83 8.97
CA TYR A 109 4.59 5.06 9.37
C TYR A 109 5.53 5.32 8.19
N ASP A 110 5.09 5.02 6.96
CA ASP A 110 5.79 5.36 5.73
C ASP A 110 4.75 5.64 4.65
N GLY A 111 4.70 6.88 4.16
CA GLY A 111 3.67 7.30 3.22
C GLY A 111 4.07 8.52 2.42
N ASP A 112 3.86 8.43 1.11
CA ASP A 112 4.08 9.50 0.14
C ASP A 112 3.15 9.28 -1.05
N ALA A 113 2.94 10.34 -1.83
CA ALA A 113 2.24 10.28 -3.10
C ALA A 113 2.72 11.41 -4.02
N SER A 114 2.57 11.25 -5.32
CA SER A 114 2.91 12.33 -6.25
C SER A 114 2.04 13.57 -6.00
N PRO A 115 2.54 14.78 -6.29
CA PRO A 115 1.74 16.01 -6.14
C PRO A 115 0.44 15.98 -6.95
N SER A 116 0.40 15.29 -8.10
CA SER A 116 -0.82 15.11 -8.89
C SER A 116 -1.85 14.28 -8.13
N MET A 117 -1.44 13.13 -7.57
CA MET A 117 -2.32 12.26 -6.79
C MET A 117 -2.87 12.97 -5.55
N LEU A 118 -2.04 13.73 -4.83
CA LEU A 118 -2.49 14.49 -3.65
C LEU A 118 -3.49 15.60 -4.01
N LYS A 119 -3.34 16.22 -5.18
CA LYS A 119 -4.24 17.26 -5.67
C LYS A 119 -5.57 16.69 -6.13
N GLU A 120 -5.55 15.55 -6.83
CA GLU A 120 -6.75 14.89 -7.34
C GLU A 120 -7.55 14.21 -6.23
N HIS A 121 -6.87 13.59 -5.28
CA HIS A 121 -7.45 12.87 -4.15
C HIS A 121 -7.15 13.59 -2.83
N SER A 122 -7.91 14.63 -2.52
CA SER A 122 -7.72 15.40 -1.27
C SER A 122 -7.86 14.55 -0.01
N GLY A 123 -8.67 13.48 -0.04
CA GLY A 123 -8.75 12.51 1.03
C GLY A 123 -7.41 11.83 1.31
N LEU A 124 -6.62 11.54 0.26
CA LEU A 124 -5.32 10.88 0.39
C LEU A 124 -4.35 11.82 1.10
N TYR A 125 -4.35 13.10 0.72
CA TYR A 125 -3.58 14.13 1.42
C TYR A 125 -3.92 14.16 2.91
N LEU A 126 -5.21 14.19 3.26
CA LEU A 126 -5.64 14.18 4.66
C LEU A 126 -5.21 12.91 5.40
N LEU A 127 -5.31 11.74 4.75
CA LEU A 127 -4.89 10.47 5.33
C LEU A 127 -3.38 10.46 5.65
N LEU A 128 -2.53 10.84 4.69
CA LEU A 128 -1.08 10.86 4.85
C LEU A 128 -0.58 11.93 5.86
N HIS A 129 -1.42 12.90 6.20
CA HIS A 129 -1.15 13.90 7.24
C HIS A 129 -1.93 13.63 8.54
N HIS A 130 -2.39 12.39 8.75
CA HIS A 130 -3.05 11.94 9.99
C HIS A 130 -4.33 12.71 10.36
N HIS A 131 -5.07 13.21 9.37
CA HIS A 131 -6.37 13.86 9.56
C HIS A 131 -7.53 12.86 9.40
N TYR A 132 -7.84 12.15 10.48
CA TYR A 132 -8.85 11.10 10.54
C TYR A 132 -10.28 11.59 10.77
N ILE A 133 -11.25 10.73 10.47
CA ILE A 133 -12.68 11.00 10.70
C ILE A 133 -13.03 10.46 12.09
N ARG A 134 -13.19 11.38 13.05
CA ARG A 134 -13.50 11.08 14.46
C ARG A 134 -14.89 11.55 14.88
N ASN A 135 -15.80 11.72 13.92
CA ASN A 135 -17.18 12.08 14.18
C ASN A 135 -18.11 11.08 13.49
N PRO A 136 -19.30 10.81 14.04
CA PRO A 136 -20.26 9.90 13.43
C PRO A 136 -20.71 10.38 12.03
N PRO A 137 -21.19 9.47 11.17
CA PRO A 137 -21.46 8.05 11.45
C PRO A 137 -20.22 7.16 11.36
N TRP A 138 -20.10 6.21 12.31
CA TRP A 138 -18.98 5.27 12.40
C TRP A 138 -19.09 4.07 11.46
N LEU A 139 -20.32 3.74 11.06
CA LEU A 139 -20.58 2.66 10.12
C LEU A 139 -20.54 3.21 8.70
N THR A 140 -19.60 2.71 7.91
CA THR A 140 -19.55 2.94 6.46
C THR A 140 -19.60 1.61 5.74
N GLN A 141 -20.46 1.52 4.72
CA GLN A 141 -20.50 0.40 3.79
C GLN A 141 -20.49 0.97 2.39
N ARG A 142 -19.47 0.63 1.61
CA ARG A 142 -19.29 1.11 0.24
C ARG A 142 -18.86 -0.06 -0.64
N PRO A 143 -19.51 -0.28 -1.80
CA PRO A 143 -19.06 -1.30 -2.74
C PRO A 143 -17.71 -0.87 -3.33
N LEU A 144 -16.80 -1.83 -3.45
CA LEU A 144 -15.56 -1.68 -4.20
C LEU A 144 -15.61 -2.59 -5.42
N PHE A 145 -15.14 -2.09 -6.56
CA PHE A 145 -15.07 -2.84 -7.81
C PHE A 145 -13.61 -3.11 -8.16
N THR A 146 -13.24 -4.38 -8.24
CA THR A 146 -11.87 -4.78 -8.58
C THR A 146 -11.57 -4.44 -10.04
N SER A 147 -10.30 -4.17 -10.35
CA SER A 147 -9.86 -4.10 -11.74
C SER A 147 -10.17 -5.42 -12.42
N THR A 148 -10.79 -5.39 -13.61
CA THR A 148 -10.98 -6.60 -14.41
C THR A 148 -9.60 -7.11 -14.84
N SER A 149 -9.20 -8.30 -14.40
CA SER A 149 -8.11 -9.01 -15.07
C SER A 149 -8.57 -9.28 -16.51
N PRO A 150 -7.80 -8.93 -17.55
CA PRO A 150 -8.00 -9.57 -18.83
C PRO A 150 -7.75 -11.06 -18.59
N LEU A 151 -8.78 -11.91 -18.76
CA LEU A 151 -8.60 -13.34 -18.98
C LEU A 151 -7.92 -13.48 -20.35
N HIS A 152 -6.62 -13.23 -20.42
CA HIS A 152 -5.84 -13.53 -21.61
C HIS A 152 -4.65 -14.40 -21.20
N PRO A 153 -4.47 -15.59 -21.80
CA PRO A 153 -3.25 -16.36 -21.61
C PRO A 153 -2.10 -15.47 -22.06
N GLN A 154 -1.13 -15.22 -21.18
CA GLN A 154 0.13 -14.63 -21.63
C GLN A 154 0.83 -15.70 -22.49
N PRO A 155 1.05 -15.48 -23.81
CA PRO A 155 2.22 -16.10 -24.39
C PRO A 155 3.42 -15.50 -23.65
N ALA A 156 4.36 -16.34 -23.25
CA ALA A 156 5.59 -15.93 -22.60
C ALA A 156 6.35 -14.92 -23.48
N LEU A 157 6.05 -13.64 -23.32
CA LEU A 157 6.89 -12.54 -23.75
C LEU A 157 7.68 -12.12 -22.53
N ALA A 158 8.84 -12.76 -22.40
CA ALA A 158 9.94 -12.24 -21.62
C ALA A 158 10.31 -10.84 -22.19
N THR A 159 9.64 -9.81 -21.69
CA THR A 159 10.10 -8.44 -21.89
C THR A 159 11.36 -8.30 -21.06
N LEU A 160 12.49 -8.45 -21.75
CA LEU A 160 13.81 -8.04 -21.29
C LEU A 160 13.71 -6.63 -20.68
N CYS A 161 13.75 -6.56 -19.36
CA CYS A 161 14.18 -5.36 -18.66
C CYS A 161 15.69 -5.23 -18.93
N ASN A 162 16.07 -4.80 -20.14
CA ASN A 162 17.45 -4.55 -20.48
C ASN A 162 17.94 -3.37 -19.63
N THR A 163 19.01 -3.62 -18.88
CA THR A 163 19.72 -2.76 -17.93
C THR A 163 20.38 -1.51 -18.54
N HIS A 164 19.91 -1.01 -19.69
CA HIS A 164 20.55 0.10 -20.41
C HIS A 164 19.55 1.09 -21.02
N ARG A 165 18.91 1.93 -20.19
CA ARG A 165 18.74 3.38 -20.43
C ARG A 165 17.92 4.04 -19.34
N CYS A 166 18.59 4.36 -18.24
CA CYS A 166 18.20 5.51 -17.43
C CYS A 166 18.89 6.72 -18.05
N ARG A 167 18.20 7.52 -18.87
CA ARG A 167 18.73 8.81 -19.36
C ARG A 167 18.02 9.94 -18.61
N ARG A 168 18.76 10.58 -17.70
CA ARG A 168 18.49 11.95 -17.27
C ARG A 168 18.67 12.84 -18.50
N THR A 169 17.60 13.45 -18.99
CA THR A 169 17.70 14.61 -19.88
C THR A 169 18.09 15.81 -19.03
N ALA A 170 19.33 16.28 -19.19
CA ALA A 170 19.68 17.65 -18.87
C ALA A 170 19.05 18.56 -19.95
N LEU A 171 18.31 19.58 -19.52
CA LEU A 171 17.87 20.66 -20.38
C LEU A 171 19.07 21.55 -20.72
N ARG A 172 19.23 21.77 -22.03
CA ARG A 172 20.08 22.69 -22.80
C ARG A 172 21.17 23.47 -22.07
#